data_AF-A0A0P8AIB9-F1
#
_entry.id   AF-A0A0P8AIB9-F1
#
_cell.length_a   1.000
_cell.length_b   1.000
_cell.length_c   1.000
_cell.angle_alpha   90.00
_cell.angle_beta   90.00
_cell.angle_gamma   90.00
#
_symmetry.space_group_name_H-M   'P 1'
#
loop_
_entity.id
_entity.type
_entity.pdbx_description
1 polymer ?
#
loop_
_entity_poly.entity_id
_entity_poly.type
_entity_poly.pdbx_seq_one_letter_code
_entity_poly.pdbx_strand_id
1 'polypeptide(L)'
;MSAFIIPVGQETSNPSLLNVADHIEHMKANNKVFWNVGFPGASMSVIRKSPWKYDDISTGYFYIYKTKKISYEFEIDYVKQIMELDFPNIQQYVPKFRLKFFEPISSKYSPNDYAFLLNKITPLQPMKNLNHFRLLKSGKPVKKIRYYAIVEDL
;
A
#
# COMPACT_ATOMS: atom_id res chain seq x y z
N MET A 1 13.94 -2.79 -12.06
CA MET A 1 12.78 -3.55 -11.53
C MET A 1 11.64 -2.58 -11.27
N SER A 2 10.41 -2.93 -11.66
CA SER A 2 9.21 -2.13 -11.39
C SER A 2 8.77 -2.30 -9.93
N ALA A 3 8.34 -1.22 -9.28
CA ALA A 3 7.92 -1.22 -7.88
C ALA A 3 6.80 -0.20 -7.59
N PHE A 4 6.08 -0.40 -6.49
CA PHE A 4 5.18 0.60 -5.92
C PHE A 4 5.92 1.55 -4.97
N ILE A 5 5.49 2.80 -4.90
CA ILE A 5 5.76 3.66 -3.74
C ILE A 5 4.43 4.10 -3.14
N ILE A 6 4.20 3.74 -1.88
CA ILE A 6 3.02 4.12 -1.10
C ILE A 6 3.44 5.17 -0.06
N PRO A 7 2.81 6.34 -0.04
CA PRO A 7 3.15 7.39 0.88
C PRO A 7 2.32 7.24 2.18
N VAL A 8 2.98 7.39 3.32
CA VAL A 8 2.43 7.06 4.64
C VAL A 8 2.77 8.14 5.67
N GLY A 9 1.98 8.20 6.74
CA GLY A 9 2.13 9.25 7.76
C GLY A 9 1.75 10.65 7.27
N GLN A 10 0.80 10.77 6.32
CA GLN A 10 0.07 12.03 6.13
C GLN A 10 -0.70 12.36 7.41
N GLU A 11 -1.01 13.64 7.63
CA GLU A 11 -1.95 14.01 8.69
C GLU A 11 -3.30 13.33 8.42
N THR A 12 -3.62 12.34 9.25
CA THR A 12 -4.92 11.67 9.25
C THR A 12 -5.49 11.75 10.65
N SER A 13 -6.81 11.66 10.78
CA SER A 13 -7.48 11.56 12.08
C SER A 13 -7.14 10.27 12.85
N ASN A 14 -6.44 9.30 12.24
CA ASN A 14 -6.00 8.08 12.89
C ASN A 14 -4.58 7.66 12.40
N PRO A 15 -3.52 8.19 13.01
CA PRO A 15 -2.13 7.97 12.59
C PRO A 15 -1.71 6.50 12.48
N SER A 16 -2.27 5.62 13.33
CA SER A 16 -1.96 4.18 13.33
C SER A 16 -2.37 3.49 12.03
N LEU A 17 -3.36 4.01 11.30
CA LEU A 17 -3.79 3.45 10.00
C LEU A 17 -2.68 3.41 8.96
N LEU A 18 -1.76 4.38 9.03
CA LEU A 18 -0.64 4.53 8.08
C LEU A 18 0.71 4.34 8.78
N ASN A 19 0.74 3.74 9.97
CA ASN A 19 1.98 3.49 10.69
C ASN A 19 2.60 2.16 10.25
N VAL A 20 3.76 2.22 9.61
CA VAL A 20 4.48 1.03 9.13
C VAL A 20 4.95 0.15 10.30
N ALA A 21 5.32 0.74 11.44
CA ALA A 21 5.80 -0.02 12.60
C ALA A 21 4.70 -0.93 13.17
N ASP A 22 3.48 -0.42 13.30
CA ASP A 22 2.33 -1.19 13.80
C ASP A 22 2.02 -2.39 12.88
N HIS A 23 2.23 -2.24 11.57
CA HIS A 23 2.06 -3.32 10.59
C HIS A 23 3.20 -4.35 10.66
N ILE A 24 4.44 -3.91 10.87
CA ILE A 24 5.58 -4.80 11.11
C ILE A 24 5.34 -5.63 12.37
N GLU A 25 4.86 -5.01 13.45
CA GLU A 25 4.59 -5.71 14.70
C GLU A 25 3.48 -6.75 14.55
N HIS A 26 2.39 -6.41 13.85
CA HIS A 26 1.35 -7.39 13.51
C HIS A 26 1.91 -8.56 12.68
N MET A 27 2.77 -8.26 11.70
CA MET A 27 3.38 -9.25 10.81
C MET A 27 4.26 -10.24 11.58
N LYS A 28 4.95 -9.84 12.65
CA LYS A 28 5.76 -10.75 13.48
C LYS A 28 4.94 -11.91 14.07
N ALA A 29 3.66 -11.68 14.37
CA ALA A 29 2.78 -12.71 14.92
C ALA A 29 2.00 -13.50 13.86
N ASN A 30 1.77 -12.91 12.67
CA ASN A 30 0.85 -13.46 11.67
C ASN A 30 1.51 -13.77 10.31
N ASN A 31 2.84 -13.60 10.20
CA ASN A 31 3.68 -13.73 9.00
C ASN A 31 3.35 -12.79 7.83
N LYS A 32 2.12 -12.28 7.76
CA LYS A 32 1.64 -11.40 6.68
C LYS A 32 0.76 -10.30 7.26
N VAL A 33 0.60 -9.22 6.49
CA VAL A 33 -0.30 -8.12 6.86
C VAL A 33 -0.93 -7.49 5.62
N PHE A 34 -2.20 -7.12 5.71
CA PHE A 34 -2.85 -6.34 4.64
C PHE A 34 -2.49 -4.86 4.70
N TRP A 35 -2.22 -4.29 3.54
CA TRP A 35 -2.15 -2.86 3.32
C TRP A 35 -3.20 -2.43 2.28
N ASN A 36 -3.98 -1.39 2.57
CA ASN A 36 -5.00 -0.92 1.62
C ASN A 36 -4.43 0.25 0.82
N VAL A 37 -4.66 0.23 -0.49
CA VAL A 37 -4.27 1.31 -1.39
C VAL A 37 -5.52 1.80 -2.10
N GLY A 38 -5.91 3.03 -1.76
CA GLY A 38 -6.98 3.74 -2.46
C GLY A 38 -6.46 4.31 -3.78
N PHE A 39 -7.11 3.99 -4.89
CA PHE A 39 -6.72 4.51 -6.20
C PHE A 39 -7.37 5.87 -6.44
N PRO A 40 -6.60 6.93 -6.73
CA PRO A 40 -7.19 8.24 -7.02
C PRO A 40 -7.99 8.22 -8.31
N GLY A 41 -9.17 8.85 -8.28
CA GLY A 41 -10.14 8.84 -9.39
C GLY A 41 -11.22 7.76 -9.27
N ALA A 42 -11.08 6.85 -8.30
CA ALA A 42 -12.10 5.91 -7.90
C ALA A 42 -13.20 6.61 -7.08
N SER A 43 -14.05 7.40 -7.74
CA SER A 43 -15.30 7.80 -7.10
C SER A 43 -16.10 6.53 -6.76
N MET A 44 -16.86 6.53 -5.66
CA MET A 44 -17.87 5.48 -5.44
C MET A 44 -18.87 5.38 -6.61
N SER A 45 -18.99 6.44 -7.41
CA SER A 45 -19.81 6.47 -8.63
C SER A 45 -19.14 5.84 -9.87
N VAL A 46 -17.84 5.51 -9.83
CA VAL A 46 -17.18 4.77 -10.92
C VAL A 46 -17.49 3.29 -10.74
N ILE A 47 -18.58 2.85 -11.38
CA ILE A 47 -19.06 1.46 -11.36
C ILE A 47 -18.09 0.52 -12.09
N ARG A 48 -17.32 1.03 -13.07
CA ARG A 48 -16.37 0.20 -13.83
C ARG A 48 -15.15 -0.15 -12.98
N LYS A 49 -15.06 -1.43 -12.62
CA LYS A 49 -13.84 -2.06 -12.08
C LYS A 49 -12.68 -1.79 -13.03
N SER A 50 -11.64 -1.13 -12.55
CA SER A 50 -10.35 -1.03 -13.23
C SER A 50 -9.50 -2.22 -12.77
N PRO A 51 -9.33 -3.29 -13.57
CA PRO A 51 -8.55 -4.45 -13.16
C PRO A 51 -7.11 -4.05 -12.85
N TRP A 52 -6.48 -4.81 -11.97
CA TRP A 52 -5.06 -4.66 -11.68
C TRP A 52 -4.25 -4.93 -12.95
N LYS A 53 -3.31 -4.04 -13.29
CA LYS A 53 -2.53 -4.09 -14.55
C LYS A 53 -1.03 -4.24 -14.34
N TYR A 54 -0.60 -4.49 -13.12
CA TYR A 54 0.80 -4.53 -12.71
C TYR A 54 1.10 -5.88 -12.05
N ASP A 55 0.77 -6.96 -12.74
CA ASP A 55 0.94 -8.34 -12.28
C ASP A 55 2.42 -8.73 -12.10
N ASP A 56 3.32 -8.01 -12.77
CA ASP A 56 4.77 -8.14 -12.65
C ASP A 56 5.36 -7.50 -11.38
N ILE A 57 4.60 -6.64 -10.68
CA ILE A 57 5.11 -5.92 -9.51
C ILE A 57 4.90 -6.72 -8.23
N SER A 58 6.00 -7.28 -7.72
CA SER A 58 6.05 -8.04 -6.46
C SER A 58 6.65 -7.27 -5.29
N THR A 59 7.09 -6.03 -5.49
CA THR A 59 7.78 -5.23 -4.47
C THR A 59 7.28 -3.78 -4.44
N GLY A 60 7.53 -3.11 -3.32
CA GLY A 60 7.29 -1.70 -3.20
C GLY A 60 7.96 -1.06 -2.00
N TYR A 61 7.68 0.22 -1.81
CA TYR A 61 8.37 1.09 -0.88
C TYR A 61 7.41 1.97 -0.09
N PHE A 62 7.73 2.21 1.18
CA PHE A 62 7.02 3.21 1.99
C PHE A 62 7.75 4.55 2.00
N TYR A 63 7.08 5.57 1.47
CA TYR A 63 7.51 6.97 1.58
C TYR A 63 6.92 7.60 2.84
N ILE A 64 7.78 7.92 3.81
CA ILE A 64 7.35 8.51 5.09
C ILE A 64 7.26 10.03 4.94
N TYR A 65 6.06 10.62 5.02
CA TYR A 65 5.88 12.07 4.84
C TYR A 65 6.63 12.90 5.88
N LYS A 66 6.65 12.44 7.13
CA LYS A 66 7.31 13.14 8.23
C LYS A 66 8.80 13.37 7.97
N THR A 67 9.49 12.36 7.44
CA THR A 67 10.93 12.43 7.15
C THR A 67 11.24 12.80 5.70
N LYS A 68 10.24 12.73 4.81
CA LYS A 68 10.39 12.85 3.35
C LYS A 68 11.39 11.84 2.77
N LYS A 69 11.43 10.63 3.35
CA LYS A 69 12.34 9.55 2.94
C LYS A 69 11.59 8.27 2.64
N ILE A 70 12.14 7.50 1.71
CA ILE A 70 11.80 6.11 1.49
C ILE A 70 12.58 5.30 2.52
N SER A 71 11.86 4.74 3.48
CA SER A 71 12.49 4.15 4.68
C SER A 71 12.32 2.63 4.78
N TYR A 72 11.41 2.06 4.02
CA TYR A 72 11.13 0.63 4.03
C TYR A 72 10.86 0.14 2.61
N GLU A 73 11.27 -1.09 2.36
CA GLU A 73 10.85 -1.93 1.25
C GLU A 73 9.83 -2.96 1.75
N PHE A 74 8.90 -3.38 0.91
CA PHE A 74 7.97 -4.45 1.19
C PHE A 74 7.86 -5.40 0.00
N GLU A 75 7.59 -6.66 0.31
CA GLU A 75 7.30 -7.71 -0.68
C GLU A 75 5.78 -7.98 -0.68
N ILE A 76 5.22 -8.10 -1.87
CA ILE A 76 3.79 -8.32 -2.11
C ILE A 76 3.59 -9.80 -2.40
N ASP A 77 2.76 -10.44 -1.58
CA ASP A 77 2.34 -11.82 -1.77
C ASP A 77 1.22 -11.92 -2.82
N TYR A 78 0.19 -11.07 -2.69
CA TYR A 78 -0.81 -10.87 -3.73
C TYR A 78 -1.53 -9.53 -3.61
N VAL A 79 -2.21 -9.16 -4.69
CA VAL A 79 -3.08 -7.99 -4.76
C VAL A 79 -4.49 -8.43 -5.15
N LYS A 80 -5.51 -7.98 -4.41
CA LYS A 80 -6.92 -8.27 -4.72
C LYS A 80 -7.80 -7.05 -4.46
N GLN A 81 -8.90 -6.94 -5.18
CA GLN A 81 -9.92 -5.93 -4.88
C GLN A 81 -10.47 -6.17 -3.48
N ILE A 82 -10.61 -5.11 -2.68
CA ILE A 82 -11.08 -5.22 -1.29
C ILE A 82 -12.46 -5.86 -1.22
N MET A 83 -13.35 -5.50 -2.15
CA MET A 83 -14.71 -6.06 -2.24
C MET A 83 -14.76 -7.56 -2.56
N GLU A 84 -13.66 -8.14 -3.01
CA GLU A 84 -13.57 -9.57 -3.37
C GLU A 84 -12.81 -10.39 -2.31
N LEU A 85 -12.41 -9.76 -1.20
CA LEU A 85 -11.79 -10.46 -0.08
C LEU A 85 -12.85 -11.21 0.72
N ASP A 86 -12.54 -12.46 1.03
CA ASP A 86 -13.32 -13.29 1.93
C ASP A 86 -12.88 -13.01 3.38
N PHE A 87 -13.52 -12.03 4.02
CA PHE A 87 -13.05 -11.46 5.28
C PHE A 87 -12.82 -12.49 6.40
N PRO A 88 -13.73 -13.45 6.67
CA PRO A 88 -13.51 -14.47 7.69
C PRO A 88 -12.18 -15.23 7.51
N ASN A 89 -11.77 -15.48 6.27
CA ASN A 89 -10.56 -16.24 5.94
C ASN A 89 -9.28 -15.39 5.93
N ILE A 90 -9.41 -14.06 5.97
CA ILE A 90 -8.26 -13.14 5.91
C ILE A 90 -8.07 -12.30 7.19
N GLN A 91 -8.99 -12.42 8.15
CA GLN A 91 -9.05 -11.57 9.35
C GLN A 91 -7.72 -11.56 10.15
N GLN A 92 -7.05 -12.71 10.24
CA GLN A 92 -5.76 -12.84 10.94
C GLN A 92 -4.65 -11.94 10.37
N TYR A 93 -4.74 -11.57 9.09
CA TYR A 93 -3.76 -10.71 8.43
C TYR A 93 -4.15 -9.22 8.52
N VAL A 94 -5.26 -8.88 9.16
CA VAL A 94 -5.71 -7.50 9.35
C VAL A 94 -5.38 -7.08 10.79
N PRO A 95 -4.59 -6.01 10.98
CA PRO A 95 -4.30 -5.53 12.33
C PRO A 95 -5.57 -5.15 13.09
N LYS A 96 -5.62 -5.43 14.40
CA LYS A 96 -6.83 -5.18 15.23
C LYS A 96 -7.36 -3.75 15.10
N PHE A 97 -6.48 -2.76 15.05
CA PHE A 97 -6.84 -1.34 14.89
C PHE A 97 -7.46 -1.03 13.51
N ARG A 98 -7.32 -1.93 12.54
CA ARG A 98 -7.89 -1.82 11.18
C ARG A 98 -9.17 -2.62 10.97
N LEU A 99 -9.52 -3.57 11.86
CA LEU A 99 -10.69 -4.44 11.70
C LEU A 99 -11.99 -3.64 11.45
N LYS A 100 -12.22 -2.56 12.20
CA LYS A 100 -13.39 -1.68 12.06
C LYS A 100 -13.50 -0.95 10.71
N PHE A 101 -12.44 -0.95 9.91
CA PHE A 101 -12.43 -0.37 8.57
C PHE A 101 -12.70 -1.43 7.51
N PHE A 102 -12.40 -2.70 7.80
CA PHE A 102 -12.73 -3.82 6.94
C PHE A 102 -14.16 -4.33 7.12
N GLU A 103 -14.80 -4.15 8.29
CA GLU A 103 -16.13 -4.72 8.54
C GLU A 103 -17.24 -3.65 8.70
N PRO A 104 -18.39 -3.78 7.99
CA PRO A 104 -18.59 -4.64 6.81
C PRO A 104 -17.82 -4.09 5.59
N ILE A 105 -17.30 -5.00 4.75
CA ILE A 105 -16.52 -4.69 3.53
C ILE A 105 -17.30 -3.78 2.53
N SER A 106 -18.59 -3.55 2.73
CA SER A 106 -19.54 -3.27 1.65
C SER A 106 -20.14 -1.86 1.54
N SER A 107 -19.64 -0.81 2.21
CA SER A 107 -20.13 0.56 1.94
C SER A 107 -19.09 1.66 1.85
N LYS A 108 -17.84 1.39 2.24
CA LYS A 108 -16.77 2.42 2.33
C LYS A 108 -15.70 2.28 1.26
N TYR A 109 -15.65 1.15 0.57
CA TYR A 109 -14.63 0.87 -0.44
C TYR A 109 -15.18 1.05 -1.84
N SER A 110 -14.41 1.73 -2.68
CA SER A 110 -14.68 1.80 -4.10
C SER A 110 -14.39 0.44 -4.76
N PRO A 111 -15.07 0.08 -5.87
CA PRO A 111 -14.69 -1.06 -6.72
C PRO A 111 -13.25 -1.02 -7.27
N ASN A 112 -12.52 0.07 -7.05
CA ASN A 112 -11.12 0.23 -7.45
C ASN A 112 -10.15 0.31 -6.27
N ASP A 113 -10.59 0.04 -5.05
CA ASP A 113 -9.70 -0.08 -3.91
C ASP A 113 -9.11 -1.49 -3.84
N TYR A 114 -7.80 -1.54 -3.66
CA TYR A 114 -7.03 -2.78 -3.63
C TYR A 114 -6.42 -3.02 -2.24
N ALA A 115 -6.42 -4.29 -1.84
CA ALA A 115 -5.67 -4.78 -0.70
C ALA A 115 -4.43 -5.53 -1.20
N PHE A 116 -3.31 -5.21 -0.58
CA PHE A 116 -2.01 -5.81 -0.84
C PHE A 116 -1.74 -6.69 0.38
N LEU A 117 -1.60 -7.99 0.18
CA LEU A 117 -1.09 -8.86 1.23
C LEU A 117 0.44 -8.77 1.20
N LEU A 118 1.03 -8.22 2.25
CA LEU A 118 2.47 -8.10 2.38
C LEU A 118 3.00 -9.28 3.17
N ASN A 119 4.05 -9.93 2.69
CA ASN A 119 4.73 -11.04 3.39
C ASN A 119 6.07 -10.63 4.02
N LYS A 120 6.56 -9.43 3.72
CA LYS A 120 7.77 -8.87 4.31
C LYS A 120 7.76 -7.35 4.27
N ILE A 121 8.32 -6.72 5.31
CA ILE A 121 8.61 -5.29 5.36
C ILE A 121 9.99 -5.13 5.98
N THR A 122 10.92 -4.54 5.24
CA THR A 122 12.34 -4.41 5.63
C THR A 122 12.75 -2.94 5.70
N PRO A 123 13.39 -2.48 6.80
CA PRO A 123 13.98 -1.15 6.84
C PRO A 123 15.10 -1.00 5.81
N LEU A 124 15.13 0.14 5.11
CA LEU A 124 16.20 0.46 4.17
C LEU A 124 17.37 1.15 4.87
N GLN A 125 18.58 0.65 4.62
CA GLN A 125 19.83 1.23 5.10
C GLN A 125 20.83 1.29 3.92
N PRO A 126 21.12 2.47 3.34
CA PRO A 126 20.59 3.78 3.70
C PRO A 126 19.14 4.00 3.24
N MET A 127 18.45 4.95 3.88
CA MET A 127 17.16 5.45 3.38
C MET A 127 17.31 6.10 2.00
N LYS A 128 16.33 5.92 1.11
CA LYS A 128 16.33 6.49 -0.24
C LYS A 128 15.53 7.80 -0.32
N ASN A 129 15.82 8.64 -1.32
CA ASN A 129 15.03 9.81 -1.67
C ASN A 129 14.08 9.48 -2.83
N LEU A 130 13.03 10.27 -3.04
CA LEU A 130 12.13 10.09 -4.19
C LEU A 130 12.85 10.19 -5.54
N ASN A 131 13.85 11.06 -5.66
CA ASN A 131 14.60 11.24 -6.90
C ASN A 131 15.55 10.07 -7.24
N HIS A 132 15.72 9.09 -6.35
CA HIS A 132 16.39 7.83 -6.67
C HIS A 132 15.50 6.91 -7.53
N PHE A 133 14.21 7.24 -7.65
CA PHE A 133 13.24 6.47 -8.43
C PHE A 133 12.80 7.26 -9.66
N ARG A 134 12.46 6.53 -10.73
CA ARG A 134 11.88 7.10 -11.95
C ARG A 134 10.47 6.58 -12.14
N LEU A 135 9.54 7.45 -12.57
CA LEU A 135 8.17 7.04 -12.88
C LEU A 135 8.18 6.09 -14.09
N LEU A 136 7.65 4.88 -13.93
CA LEU A 136 7.65 3.84 -14.97
C LEU A 136 7.11 4.37 -16.32
N LYS A 137 6.00 5.12 -16.29
CA LYS A 137 5.37 5.65 -17.51
C LYS A 137 6.21 6.70 -18.26
N SER A 138 7.06 7.46 -17.57
CA SER A 138 7.69 8.66 -18.17
C SER A 138 9.21 8.71 -18.07
N GLY A 139 9.83 7.80 -17.32
CA GLY A 139 11.26 7.82 -17.00
C GLY A 139 11.72 9.03 -16.18
N LYS A 140 10.82 9.96 -15.82
CA LYS A 140 11.17 11.18 -15.07
C LYS A 140 11.39 10.86 -13.59
N PRO A 141 12.31 11.55 -12.90
CA PRO A 141 12.49 11.40 -11.46
C PRO A 141 11.19 11.67 -10.69
N VAL A 142 10.93 10.89 -9.64
CA VAL A 142 9.77 11.13 -8.77
C VAL A 142 10.02 12.39 -7.93
N LYS A 143 9.11 13.36 -8.02
CA LYS A 143 9.20 14.64 -7.27
C LYS A 143 8.21 14.72 -6.11
N LYS A 144 7.03 14.13 -6.28
CA LYS A 144 5.94 14.13 -5.29
C LYS A 144 5.08 12.89 -5.50
N ILE A 145 4.57 12.37 -4.41
CA ILE A 145 3.58 11.30 -4.39
C ILE A 145 2.38 11.84 -3.60
N ARG A 146 1.16 11.60 -4.09
CA ARG A 146 -0.08 11.95 -3.37
C ARG A 146 -0.80 10.71 -2.85
N TYR A 147 -0.85 9.66 -3.67
CA TYR A 147 -1.58 8.41 -3.37
C TYR A 147 -0.71 7.17 -3.54
N TYR A 148 -0.08 7.01 -4.71
CA TYR A 148 1.00 6.04 -4.95
C TYR A 148 1.79 6.48 -6.19
N ALA A 149 2.92 5.83 -6.46
CA ALA A 149 3.64 5.92 -7.73
C ALA A 149 4.06 4.52 -8.20
N ILE A 150 4.04 4.29 -9.51
CA ILE A 150 4.68 3.13 -10.14
C ILE A 150 6.04 3.59 -10.65
N VAL A 151 7.08 2.90 -10.22
CA VAL A 151 8.46 3.35 -10.45
C VAL A 151 9.35 2.24 -10.95
N GLU A 152 10.45 2.62 -11.57
CA GLU A 152 11.64 1.80 -11.72
C GLU A 152 12.63 2.18 -10.62
N ASP A 153 13.14 1.18 -9.91
CA ASP A 153 14.28 1.33 -9.01
C ASP A 153 15.59 1.31 -9.81
N LEU A 154 16.45 2.30 -9.54
CA LEU A 154 17.73 2.54 -10.20
C LEU A 154 18.90 1.91 -9.44
#